data_AF-A0A2X3FBL9-F1
#
_entry.id   AF-A0A2X3FBL9-F1
#
_cell.length_a   1.000
_cell.length_b   1.000
_cell.length_c   1.000
_cell.angle_alpha   90.00
_cell.angle_beta   90.00
_cell.angle_gamma   90.00
#
_symmetry.space_group_name_H-M   'P 1'
#
loop_
_entity.id
_entity.type
_entity.pdbx_description
1 polymer ?
#
loop_
_entity_poly.entity_id
_entity_poly.type
_entity_poly.pdbx_seq_one_letter_code
_entity_poly.pdbx_strand_id
1 'polypeptide(L)' 'MLEILTAQQVPVKLCKTCADGRGVSALPLVDGVEVGTLVELAQWTLAADKVLTF' A
#
# COMPACT_ATOMS: atom_id res chain seq x y z
N MET A 1 -0.44 8.03 12.32
CA MET A 1 -1.54 7.10 11.96
C MET A 1 -1.00 5.86 11.25
N LEU A 2 -0.36 5.99 10.09
CA LEU A 2 0.23 4.85 9.36
C LEU A 2 1.31 4.12 10.18
N GLU A 3 2.17 4.85 10.89
CA GLU A 3 3.23 4.28 11.75
C GLU A 3 2.68 3.33 12.84
N ILE A 4 1.49 3.59 13.38
CA ILE A 4 0.86 2.71 14.38
C ILE A 4 0.45 1.39 13.71
N LEU A 5 -0.10 1.46 12.49
CA LEU A 5 -0.53 0.28 11.74
C LEU A 5 0.68 -0.57 11.32
N THR A 6 1.74 0.06 10.81
CA THR A 6 2.95 -0.65 10.37
C THR A 6 3.70 -1.24 11.58
N ALA A 7 3.74 -0.57 12.72
CA ALA A 7 4.25 -1.14 13.97
C ALA A 7 3.47 -2.39 14.42
N GLN A 8 2.16 -2.44 14.16
CA GLN A 8 1.29 -3.59 14.41
C GLN A 8 1.33 -4.65 13.29
N GLN A 9 2.29 -4.54 12.35
CA GLN A 9 2.47 -5.49 11.24
C GLN A 9 1.28 -5.52 10.26
N VAL A 10 0.50 -4.43 10.17
CA VAL A 10 -0.52 -4.27 9.13
C VAL A 10 0.19 -3.91 7.82
N PRO A 11 0.03 -4.70 6.73
CA PRO A 11 0.65 -4.37 5.45
C PRO A 11 0.08 -3.07 4.86
N VAL A 12 0.95 -2.14 4.51
CA VAL A 12 0.58 -0.89 3.83
C VAL A 12 1.35 -0.78 2.52
N LYS A 13 0.62 -0.75 1.40
CA LYS A 13 1.20 -0.72 0.05
C LYS A 13 0.85 0.56 -0.70
N LEU A 14 1.86 1.23 -1.25
CA LEU A 14 1.71 2.35 -2.17
C LEU A 14 1.71 1.83 -3.62
N CYS A 15 0.67 2.12 -4.38
CA CYS A 15 0.58 1.66 -5.77
C CYS A 15 1.72 2.22 -6.64
N LYS A 16 2.47 1.33 -7.31
CA LYS A 16 3.65 1.65 -8.14
C LYS A 16 3.39 2.72 -9.19
N THR A 17 2.44 2.50 -10.10
CA THR A 17 2.17 3.45 -11.20
C THR A 17 1.60 4.76 -10.70
N CYS A 18 0.85 4.74 -9.58
CA CYS A 18 0.36 5.95 -8.93
C CYS A 18 1.49 6.78 -8.31
N ALA A 19 2.48 6.13 -7.71
CA ALA A 19 3.68 6.77 -7.15
C ALA A 19 4.55 7.35 -8.26
N ASP A 20 4.73 6.60 -9.36
CA ASP A 20 5.49 7.06 -10.53
C ASP A 20 4.84 8.30 -11.15
N GLY A 21 3.52 8.26 -11.37
CA GLY A 21 2.77 9.40 -11.92
C GLY A 21 2.75 10.63 -11.01
N ARG A 22 3.12 10.49 -9.74
CA ARG A 22 3.24 11.59 -8.76
C ARG A 22 4.70 11.96 -8.46
N GLY A 23 5.67 11.27 -9.07
CA GLY A 23 7.10 11.53 -8.84
C GLY A 23 7.60 11.19 -7.44
N VAL A 24 6.89 10.33 -6.69
CA VAL A 24 7.23 10.01 -5.29
C VAL A 24 7.93 8.66 -5.11
N SER A 25 8.08 7.86 -6.17
CA SER A 25 8.64 6.50 -6.10
C SER A 25 10.08 6.41 -5.62
N ALA A 26 10.86 7.50 -5.74
CA ALA A 26 12.26 7.55 -5.30
C ALA A 26 12.44 8.32 -3.98
N LEU A 27 11.35 8.83 -3.40
CA LEU A 27 11.41 9.54 -2.13
C LEU A 27 11.38 8.54 -0.97
N PRO A 28 11.97 8.88 0.19
CA PRO A 28 11.79 8.10 1.41
C PRO A 28 10.31 7.94 1.75
N LEU A 29 9.88 6.70 1.95
CA LEU A 29 8.53 6.38 2.42
C LEU A 29 8.50 6.33 3.95
N VAL A 30 7.30 6.37 4.52
CA VAL A 30 7.09 6.11 5.95
C VAL A 30 7.54 4.69 6.28
N ASP A 31 8.14 4.49 7.45
CA ASP A 31 8.63 3.19 7.89
C ASP A 31 7.54 2.10 7.85
N GLY A 32 7.87 0.97 7.20
CA GLY A 32 6.97 -0.16 6.99
C GLY A 32 5.97 0.00 5.85
N VAL A 33 5.98 1.12 5.12
CA VAL A 33 5.23 1.26 3.86
C VAL A 33 6.09 0.75 2.71
N GLU A 34 5.53 -0.14 1.90
CA GLU A 34 6.20 -0.70 0.74
C GLU A 34 5.50 -0.30 -0.57
N VAL A 35 6.23 -0.38 -1.68
CA VAL A 35 5.61 -0.24 -3.00
C VAL A 35 4.93 -1.56 -3.38
N GLY A 36 3.66 -1.49 -3.78
CA GLY A 36 2.87 -2.62 -4.26
C GLY A 36 2.36 -2.41 -5.68
N THR A 37 1.67 -3.42 -6.22
CA THR A 37 1.12 -3.39 -7.58
C THR A 37 -0.40 -3.49 -7.59
N LEU A 38 -1.02 -3.10 -8.70
CA LEU A 38 -2.47 -3.29 -8.87
C LEU A 38 -2.87 -4.78 -8.90
N VAL A 39 -1.95 -5.66 -9.34
CA VAL A 39 -2.15 -7.12 -9.31
C VAL A 39 -2.21 -7.63 -7.87
N GLU A 40 -1.34 -7.12 -6.99
CA GLU A 40 -1.35 -7.45 -5.56
C GLU A 40 -2.67 -7.00 -4.90
N LEU A 41 -3.15 -5.78 -5.22
CA LEU A 41 -4.46 -5.32 -4.75
C LEU A 41 -5.60 -6.22 -5.24
N ALA A 42 -5.55 -6.66 -6.50
CA ALA A 42 -6.56 -7.58 -7.04
C ALA A 42 -6.55 -8.93 -6.31
N GLN A 43 -5.37 -9.46 -6.01
CA GLN A 43 -5.23 -10.68 -5.21
C GLN A 43 -5.78 -10.50 -3.78
N TRP A 44 -5.48 -9.39 -3.12
CA TRP A 44 -6.03 -9.08 -1.80
C TRP A 44 -7.56 -8.97 -1.83
N THR A 45 -8.08 -8.31 -2.86
CA THR A 45 -9.53 -8.14 -3.06
C THR A 45 -10.23 -9.48 -3.28
N LEU A 46 -9.64 -10.38 -4.06
CA LEU A 46 -10.18 -11.72 -4.29
C LEU A 46 -10.12 -12.61 -3.05
N ALA A 47 -9.11 -12.43 -2.20
CA ALA A 47 -8.92 -13.22 -0.98
C ALA A 47 -9.69 -12.68 0.23
N ALA A 48 -10.08 -11.41 0.24
CA ALA A 48 -10.75 -10.78 1.37
C ALA A 48 -12.26 -11.03 1.36
N ASP A 49 -12.85 -11.25 2.54
CA ASP A 49 -14.31 -11.35 2.69
C ASP A 49 -15.02 -10.01 2.41
N LYS A 50 -14.33 -8.90 2.68
CA LYS A 50 -14.87 -7.54 2.55
C LYS A 50 -13.78 -6.56 2.14
N VAL A 51 -14.16 -5.57 1.34
CA VAL A 51 -13.32 -4.44 0.95
C VAL A 51 -14.02 -3.14 1.33
N LEU A 52 -13.32 -2.27 2.06
CA LEU A 52 -13.78 -0.93 2.39
C LEU A 52 -13.00 0.08 1.54
N THR A 53 -13.71 0.97 0.85
CA THR A 53 -13.14 2.01 -0.02
C THR A 53 -13.40 3.39 0.56
N PHE A 54 -12.39 4.25 0.56
CA PHE A 54 -12.41 5.61 1.13
C PHE A 54 -11.98 6.64 0.12
#